data_AF-A0A3C0ZT04-F1
#
_entry.id   AF-A0A3C0ZT04-F1
#
_cell.length_a   1.000
_cell.length_b   1.000
_cell.length_c   1.000
_cell.angle_alpha   90.00
_cell.angle_beta   90.00
_cell.angle_gamma   90.00
#
_symmetry.space_group_name_H-M   'P 1'
#
loop_
_entity.id
_entity.type
_entity.pdbx_description
1 polymer ?
#
loop_
_entity_poly.entity_id
_entity_poly.type
_entity_poly.pdbx_seq_one_letter_code
_entity_poly.pdbx_strand_id
1 'polypeptide(L)'
;MAYSELIKNFNRIRTYLRSFYVYGFRHRDEFTQKSARSYDNERRRVESWLGEYMSFGQDEEGRRVFLSVDSRAIPENPLYRAFRTKSFTDRDITLHFHILDILKVTGGLSITSLMDELADRLSVFETGELPDESTVRKKLREYASLGIVS
;
A
#
# COMPACT_ATOMS: atom_id res chain seq x y z
N MET A 1 1.69 -8.85 16.10
CA MET A 1 1.11 -7.68 15.39
C MET A 1 1.23 -7.94 13.90
N ALA A 2 0.11 -7.91 13.15
CA ALA A 2 0.15 -8.14 11.72
C ALA A 2 0.87 -6.97 11.01
N TYR A 3 1.81 -7.30 10.15
CA TYR A 3 2.61 -6.37 9.37
C TYR A 3 1.70 -5.58 8.42
N SER A 4 1.38 -4.32 8.71
CA SER A 4 0.50 -3.48 7.90
C SER A 4 1.31 -2.60 6.94
N GLU A 5 2.09 -3.21 6.05
CA GLU A 5 2.80 -2.43 5.04
C GLU A 5 1.81 -1.87 4.01
N LEU A 6 1.72 -0.55 3.91
CA LEU A 6 0.89 0.13 2.92
C LEU A 6 1.37 -0.20 1.50
N ILE A 7 0.47 -0.69 0.66
CA ILE A 7 0.81 -1.03 -0.71
C ILE A 7 0.47 0.16 -1.61
N LYS A 8 1.46 1.03 -1.88
CA LYS A 8 1.26 2.14 -2.83
C LYS A 8 0.93 1.68 -4.25
N ASN A 9 1.40 0.51 -4.67
CA ASN A 9 1.12 -0.05 -5.99
C ASN A 9 0.80 -1.54 -5.91
N PHE A 10 -0.51 -1.85 -5.91
CA PHE A 10 -0.99 -3.22 -5.81
C PHE A 10 -0.68 -4.08 -7.04
N ASN A 11 -0.47 -3.49 -8.22
CA ASN A 11 -0.21 -4.26 -9.45
C ASN A 11 1.09 -5.06 -9.38
N ARG A 12 2.09 -4.52 -8.68
CA ARG A 12 3.39 -5.21 -8.50
C ARG A 12 3.22 -6.51 -7.73
N ILE A 13 2.55 -6.43 -6.58
CA ILE A 13 2.33 -7.60 -5.73
C ILE A 13 1.26 -8.53 -6.31
N ARG A 14 0.27 -8.01 -7.05
CA ARG A 14 -0.75 -8.82 -7.74
C ARG A 14 -0.13 -9.83 -8.70
N THR A 15 0.89 -9.42 -9.46
CA THR A 15 1.58 -10.34 -10.38
C THR A 15 2.26 -11.46 -9.61
N TYR A 16 2.87 -11.13 -8.47
CA TYR A 16 3.52 -12.10 -7.59
C TYR A 16 2.49 -13.06 -6.97
N LEU A 17 1.40 -12.54 -6.38
CA LEU A 17 0.31 -13.34 -5.84
C LEU A 17 -0.32 -14.27 -6.88
N ARG A 18 -0.52 -13.79 -8.12
CA ARG A 18 -1.02 -14.61 -9.23
C ARG A 18 -0.08 -15.77 -9.52
N SER A 19 1.24 -15.53 -9.59
CA SER A 19 2.21 -16.59 -9.82
C SER A 19 2.15 -17.66 -8.72
N PHE A 20 2.07 -17.25 -7.44
CA PHE A 20 1.93 -18.20 -6.33
C PHE A 20 0.61 -18.97 -6.37
N TYR A 21 -0.50 -18.30 -6.69
CA TYR A 21 -1.82 -18.93 -6.75
C TYR A 21 -1.96 -19.91 -7.92
N VAL A 22 -1.44 -19.56 -9.10
CA VAL A 22 -1.57 -20.38 -10.33
C VAL A 22 -0.56 -21.53 -10.35
N TYR A 23 0.71 -21.25 -10.02
CA TYR A 23 1.78 -22.24 -10.14
C TYR A 23 2.04 -23.00 -8.84
N GLY A 24 1.48 -22.57 -7.70
CA GLY A 24 1.67 -23.19 -6.40
C GLY A 24 3.06 -22.97 -5.78
N PHE A 25 4.07 -22.65 -6.58
CA PHE A 25 5.43 -22.33 -6.12
C PHE A 25 6.07 -21.26 -6.99
N ARG A 26 7.13 -20.63 -6.47
CA ARG A 26 7.97 -19.73 -7.25
C ARG A 26 9.42 -19.79 -6.82
N HIS A 27 10.30 -19.84 -7.81
CA HIS A 27 11.73 -19.74 -7.60
C HIS A 27 12.19 -18.28 -7.53
N ARG A 28 13.30 -18.03 -6.83
CA ARG A 28 13.89 -16.68 -6.76
C ARG A 28 14.27 -16.17 -8.15
N ASP A 29 14.77 -17.06 -9.00
CA ASP A 29 15.33 -16.73 -10.30
C ASP A 29 14.26 -16.45 -11.37
N GLU A 30 13.02 -16.87 -11.11
CA GLU A 30 11.83 -16.52 -11.91
C GLU A 30 11.31 -15.09 -11.62
N PHE A 31 11.95 -14.35 -10.71
CA PHE A 31 11.65 -12.96 -10.44
C PHE A 31 12.53 -12.03 -11.28
N THR A 32 12.08 -11.76 -12.52
CA THR A 32 12.77 -10.86 -13.46
C THR A 32 12.43 -9.38 -13.27
N GLN A 33 11.49 -9.03 -12.39
CA GLN A 33 10.88 -7.69 -12.35
C GLN A 33 11.66 -6.60 -11.59
N LYS A 34 12.75 -6.93 -10.86
CA LYS A 34 13.73 -5.99 -10.25
C LYS A 34 14.71 -6.75 -9.34
N SER A 35 15.69 -6.02 -8.76
CA SER A 35 16.75 -6.52 -7.87
C SER A 35 16.28 -7.50 -6.78
N ALA A 36 17.20 -8.33 -6.29
CA ALA A 36 16.97 -9.32 -5.22
C ALA A 36 16.24 -8.76 -3.98
N ARG A 37 16.51 -7.52 -3.59
CA ARG A 37 15.86 -6.86 -2.44
C ARG A 37 14.36 -6.65 -2.66
N SER A 38 13.93 -6.45 -3.91
CA SER A 38 12.52 -6.39 -4.27
C SER A 38 11.82 -7.73 -4.02
N TYR A 39 12.47 -8.84 -4.37
CA TYR A 39 11.90 -10.16 -4.18
C TYR A 39 11.67 -10.44 -2.69
N ASP A 40 12.68 -10.18 -1.85
CA ASP A 40 12.57 -10.41 -0.40
C ASP A 40 11.47 -9.57 0.24
N ASN A 41 11.26 -8.33 -0.21
CA ASN A 41 10.18 -7.48 0.28
C ASN A 41 8.80 -8.01 -0.13
N GLU A 42 8.59 -8.35 -1.40
CA GLU A 42 7.29 -8.90 -1.83
C GLU A 42 7.03 -10.28 -1.19
N ARG A 43 8.06 -11.09 -1.00
CA ARG A 43 7.98 -12.36 -0.27
C ARG A 43 7.50 -12.16 1.16
N ARG A 44 8.13 -11.25 1.92
CA ARG A 44 7.71 -10.95 3.31
C ARG A 44 6.26 -10.47 3.39
N ARG A 45 5.80 -9.71 2.39
CA ARG A 45 4.41 -9.26 2.30
C ARG A 45 3.46 -10.42 2.08
N VAL A 46 3.77 -11.32 1.14
CA VAL A 46 2.95 -12.53 0.94
C VAL A 46 2.94 -13.40 2.19
N GLU A 47 4.09 -13.59 2.85
CA GLU A 47 4.18 -14.28 4.13
C GLU A 47 3.30 -13.61 5.21
N SER A 48 3.19 -12.28 5.23
CA SER A 48 2.32 -11.59 6.19
C SER A 48 0.82 -11.82 5.98
N TRP A 49 0.38 -12.12 4.74
CA TRP A 49 -1.03 -12.35 4.43
C TRP A 49 -1.40 -13.83 4.38
N LEU A 50 -0.50 -14.65 3.85
CA LEU A 50 -0.70 -16.05 3.54
C LEU A 50 0.15 -16.98 4.39
N GLY A 51 0.88 -16.49 5.40
CA GLY A 51 1.85 -17.28 6.17
C GLY A 51 1.28 -18.58 6.75
N GLU A 52 0.01 -18.58 7.18
CA GLU A 52 -0.71 -19.77 7.66
C GLU A 52 -0.94 -20.84 6.58
N TYR A 53 -0.82 -20.46 5.30
CA TYR A 53 -1.00 -21.29 4.11
C TYR A 53 0.28 -21.46 3.30
N MET A 54 1.44 -21.01 3.81
CA MET A 54 2.71 -21.10 3.13
C MET A 54 3.57 -22.22 3.70
N SER A 55 4.33 -22.87 2.83
CA SER A 55 5.32 -23.88 3.21
C SER A 55 6.62 -23.62 2.47
N PHE A 56 7.72 -24.06 3.09
CA PHE A 56 9.06 -23.78 2.60
C PHE A 56 9.78 -25.10 2.36
N GLY A 57 10.36 -25.23 1.17
CA GLY A 57 11.15 -26.38 0.78
C GLY A 57 12.53 -25.94 0.30
N GLN A 58 13.48 -26.85 0.37
CA GLN A 58 14.77 -26.72 -0.29
C GLN A 58 14.86 -27.83 -1.32
N ASP A 59 15.14 -27.48 -2.57
CA ASP A 59 15.45 -28.43 -3.64
C ASP A 59 16.92 -28.25 -4.10
N GLU A 60 17.33 -29.03 -5.09
CA GLU A 60 18.68 -28.99 -5.66
C GLU A 60 19.01 -27.64 -6.34
N GLU A 61 17.99 -26.84 -6.70
CA GLU A 61 18.12 -25.52 -7.33
C GLU A 61 18.09 -24.36 -6.32
N GLY A 62 17.69 -24.62 -5.07
CA GLY A 62 17.76 -23.67 -3.96
C GLY A 62 16.52 -23.66 -3.06
N ARG A 63 16.26 -22.51 -2.42
CA ARG A 63 15.12 -22.34 -1.51
C ARG A 63 13.85 -22.02 -2.31
N ARG A 64 12.99 -23.03 -2.48
CA ARG A 64 11.67 -22.90 -3.12
C ARG A 64 10.64 -22.45 -2.09
N VAL A 65 9.92 -21.37 -2.41
CA VAL A 65 8.76 -20.95 -1.62
C VAL A 65 7.50 -21.46 -2.32
N PHE A 66 6.65 -22.20 -1.61
CA PHE A 66 5.42 -22.72 -2.17
C PHE A 66 4.22 -22.48 -1.25
N LEU A 67 3.07 -22.32 -1.87
CA LEU A 67 1.79 -22.18 -1.19
C LEU A 67 1.25 -23.59 -0.93
N SER A 68 1.15 -23.97 0.33
CA SER A 68 0.54 -25.24 0.75
C SER A 68 -0.83 -24.93 1.32
N VAL A 69 -1.80 -24.82 0.43
CA VAL A 69 -3.21 -24.60 0.76
C VAL A 69 -3.90 -25.95 0.81
N ASP A 70 -4.34 -26.39 2.00
CA ASP A 70 -5.37 -27.44 2.07
C ASP A 70 -6.72 -26.78 1.80
N SER A 71 -7.28 -26.98 0.61
CA SER A 71 -8.58 -26.42 0.21
C SER A 71 -9.72 -26.83 1.14
N ARG A 72 -9.58 -27.92 1.91
CA ARG A 72 -10.54 -28.36 2.92
C ARG A 72 -10.43 -27.58 4.22
N ALA A 73 -9.29 -26.94 4.46
CA ALA A 73 -9.01 -26.12 5.65
C ALA A 73 -9.21 -24.62 5.41
N ILE A 74 -9.53 -24.20 4.18
CA ILE A 74 -9.71 -22.79 3.83
C ILE A 74 -11.20 -22.48 3.63
N PRO A 75 -11.89 -21.95 4.65
CA PRO A 75 -13.31 -21.60 4.56
C PRO A 75 -13.56 -20.32 3.75
N GLU A 76 -12.54 -19.49 3.51
CA GLU A 76 -12.64 -18.18 2.86
C GLU A 76 -11.45 -17.88 1.94
N ASN A 77 -11.61 -16.98 0.96
CA ASN A 77 -10.54 -16.67 0.01
C ASN A 77 -9.27 -16.18 0.75
N PRO A 78 -8.14 -16.91 0.68
CA PRO A 78 -6.95 -16.60 1.45
C PRO A 78 -6.28 -15.29 0.97
N LEU A 79 -6.58 -14.85 -0.26
CA LEU A 79 -6.11 -13.59 -0.82
C LEU A 79 -6.89 -12.37 -0.31
N TYR A 80 -7.98 -12.54 0.43
CA TYR A 80 -8.83 -11.44 0.90
C TYR A 80 -8.04 -10.38 1.68
N ARG A 81 -7.13 -10.81 2.58
CA ARG A 81 -6.28 -9.89 3.35
C ARG A 81 -5.37 -9.06 2.43
N ALA A 82 -4.83 -9.67 1.38
CA ALA A 82 -4.03 -8.95 0.39
C ALA A 82 -4.87 -7.91 -0.36
N PHE A 83 -6.07 -8.28 -0.85
CA PHE A 83 -6.98 -7.37 -1.56
C PHE A 83 -7.51 -6.23 -0.67
N ARG A 84 -7.65 -6.45 0.63
CA ARG A 84 -8.11 -5.43 1.60
C ARG A 84 -7.00 -4.46 2.01
N THR A 85 -5.75 -4.71 1.63
CA THR A 85 -4.63 -3.88 2.08
C THR A 85 -4.73 -2.48 1.45
N LYS A 86 -4.81 -1.47 2.32
CA LYS A 86 -4.94 -0.06 1.92
C LYS A 86 -3.63 0.47 1.34
N SER A 87 -3.74 1.37 0.37
CA SER A 87 -2.61 2.13 -0.18
C SER A 87 -2.36 3.45 0.57
N PHE A 88 -3.26 3.81 1.48
CA PHE A 88 -3.32 5.09 2.17
C PHE A 88 -3.43 4.90 3.69
N THR A 89 -2.90 5.86 4.42
CA THR A 89 -3.06 6.02 5.87
C THR A 89 -4.36 6.75 6.21
N ASP A 90 -4.77 6.71 7.47
CA ASP A 90 -5.88 7.54 7.94
C ASP A 90 -5.55 9.04 7.76
N ARG A 91 -4.28 9.43 7.93
CA ARG A 91 -3.78 10.79 7.68
C ARG A 91 -3.95 11.22 6.22
N ASP A 92 -3.70 10.32 5.26
CA ASP A 92 -3.88 10.61 3.84
C ASP A 92 -5.35 10.93 3.51
N ILE A 93 -6.29 10.22 4.14
CA ILE A 93 -7.73 10.43 3.96
C ILE A 93 -8.16 11.76 4.57
N THR A 94 -7.75 12.03 5.82
CA THR A 94 -8.05 13.28 6.52
C THR A 94 -7.55 14.48 5.70
N LEU A 95 -6.29 14.42 5.25
CA LEU A 95 -5.70 15.48 4.44
C LEU A 95 -6.43 15.65 3.10
N HIS A 96 -6.88 14.56 2.48
CA HIS A 96 -7.64 14.62 1.23
C HIS A 96 -8.91 15.45 1.37
N PHE A 97 -9.72 15.17 2.38
CA PHE A 97 -10.98 15.88 2.57
C PHE A 97 -10.77 17.34 2.98
N HIS A 98 -9.83 17.63 3.89
CA HIS A 98 -9.59 19.02 4.29
C HIS A 98 -9.05 19.88 3.15
N ILE A 99 -8.09 19.39 2.36
CA ILE A 99 -7.56 20.16 1.21
C ILE A 99 -8.68 20.49 0.23
N LEU A 100 -9.50 19.50 -0.15
CA LEU A 100 -10.55 19.73 -1.14
C LEU A 100 -11.65 20.65 -0.62
N ASP A 101 -12.00 20.55 0.67
CA ASP A 101 -12.99 21.43 1.27
C ASP A 101 -12.49 22.89 1.32
N ILE A 102 -11.23 23.12 1.70
CA ILE A 102 -10.60 24.46 1.67
C ILE A 102 -10.64 25.04 0.26
N LEU A 103 -10.18 24.26 -0.73
CA LEU A 103 -10.07 24.73 -2.11
C LEU A 103 -11.44 24.99 -2.73
N LYS A 104 -12.47 24.22 -2.35
CA LYS A 104 -13.84 24.44 -2.80
C LYS A 104 -14.41 25.79 -2.34
N VAL A 105 -14.07 26.22 -1.12
CA VAL A 105 -14.56 27.50 -0.56
C VAL A 105 -13.77 28.69 -1.11
N THR A 106 -12.45 28.55 -1.23
CA THR A 106 -11.55 29.67 -1.56
C THR A 106 -11.33 29.87 -3.05
N GLY A 107 -11.56 28.85 -3.88
CA GLY A 107 -11.34 28.91 -5.33
C GLY A 107 -9.86 28.89 -5.75
N GLY A 108 -8.94 28.81 -4.79
CA GLY A 108 -7.49 28.76 -5.01
C GLY A 108 -6.73 29.51 -3.92
N LEU A 109 -5.63 28.92 -3.44
CA LEU A 109 -4.77 29.50 -2.41
C LEU A 109 -3.29 29.34 -2.78
N SER A 110 -2.47 30.25 -2.25
CA SER A 110 -1.04 30.00 -2.15
C SER A 110 -0.79 28.79 -1.23
N ILE A 111 0.34 28.09 -1.41
CA ILE A 111 0.68 26.97 -0.54
C ILE A 111 0.75 27.39 0.94
N THR A 112 1.28 28.59 1.23
CA THR A 112 1.37 29.13 2.58
C THR A 112 -0.02 29.31 3.18
N SER A 113 -0.94 29.95 2.46
CA SER A 113 -2.31 30.18 2.93
C SER A 113 -3.08 28.86 3.12
N LEU A 114 -2.85 27.87 2.26
CA LEU A 114 -3.43 26.54 2.43
C LEU A 114 -2.90 25.84 3.70
N MET A 115 -1.60 25.99 3.99
CA MET A 115 -0.99 25.44 5.20
C MET A 115 -1.55 26.10 6.46
N ASP A 116 -1.76 27.42 6.43
CA ASP A 116 -2.36 28.16 7.56
C ASP A 116 -3.79 27.70 7.84
N GLU A 117 -4.61 27.57 6.80
CA GLU A 117 -5.99 27.07 6.92
C GLU A 117 -6.04 25.60 7.37
N LEU A 118 -5.11 24.76 6.90
CA LEU A 118 -4.97 23.40 7.39
C LEU A 118 -4.57 23.37 8.87
N ALA A 119 -3.69 24.27 9.31
CA ALA A 119 -3.29 24.36 10.72
C ALA A 119 -4.46 24.77 11.61
N ASP A 120 -5.25 25.75 11.18
CA ASP A 120 -6.45 26.18 11.92
C ASP A 120 -7.45 25.03 12.05
N ARG A 121 -7.77 24.34 10.95
CA ARG A 121 -8.71 23.19 10.96
C ARG A 121 -8.21 22.01 11.78
N LEU A 122 -6.90 21.73 11.72
CA LEU A 122 -6.32 20.60 12.44
C LEU A 122 -6.11 20.89 13.93
N SER A 123 -6.07 22.17 14.34
CA SER A 123 -5.87 22.58 15.74
C SER A 123 -6.96 22.10 16.70
N VAL A 124 -8.16 21.82 16.18
CA VAL A 124 -9.31 21.33 16.96
C VAL A 124 -9.12 19.87 17.38
N PHE A 125 -8.23 19.12 16.72
CA PHE A 125 -7.97 17.72 17.04
C PHE A 125 -6.78 17.60 18.00
N GLU A 126 -6.95 16.88 19.11
CA GLU A 126 -5.87 16.63 20.10
C GLU A 126 -4.63 15.94 19.49
N THR A 127 -4.80 15.24 18.36
CA THR A 127 -3.74 14.54 17.61
C THR A 127 -3.42 15.21 16.27
N GLY A 128 -3.88 16.45 16.05
CA GLY A 128 -3.80 17.18 14.79
C GLY A 128 -2.38 17.60 14.41
N GLU A 129 -1.52 16.64 14.07
CA GLU A 129 -0.17 16.93 13.60
C GLU A 129 -0.22 17.49 12.18
N LEU A 130 0.22 18.74 12.04
CA LEU A 130 0.31 19.41 10.74
C LEU A 130 1.28 18.64 9.82
N PRO A 131 0.87 18.27 8.59
CA PRO A 131 1.81 17.71 7.62
C PRO A 131 2.86 18.74 7.23
N ASP A 132 4.02 18.28 6.79
CA ASP A 132 5.02 19.15 6.18
C ASP A 132 4.53 19.68 4.83
N GLU A 133 4.99 20.88 4.46
CA GLU A 133 4.64 21.52 3.19
C GLU A 133 4.96 20.62 1.99
N SER A 134 6.03 19.82 2.07
CA SER A 134 6.42 18.92 0.98
C SER A 134 5.37 17.82 0.72
N THR A 135 4.72 17.33 1.78
CA THR A 135 3.65 16.33 1.69
C THR A 135 2.40 16.93 1.05
N VAL A 136 1.99 18.13 1.48
CA VAL A 136 0.85 18.84 0.88
C VAL A 136 1.12 19.13 -0.60
N ARG A 137 2.32 19.61 -0.94
CA ARG A 137 2.73 19.87 -2.33
C ARG A 137 2.74 18.61 -3.19
N LYS A 138 3.19 17.47 -2.67
CA LYS A 138 3.11 16.18 -3.37
C LYS A 138 1.66 15.79 -3.64
N LYS A 139 0.78 15.99 -2.66
CA LYS A 139 -0.66 15.68 -2.77
C LYS A 139 -1.35 16.57 -3.81
N LEU A 140 -1.06 17.87 -3.81
CA LEU A 140 -1.58 18.80 -4.83
C LEU A 140 -1.13 18.44 -6.23
N ARG A 141 0.15 18.04 -6.42
CA ARG A 141 0.64 17.56 -7.73
C ARG A 141 -0.07 16.28 -8.18
N GLU A 142 -0.33 15.35 -7.26
CA GLU A 142 -1.12 14.16 -7.54
C GLU A 142 -2.54 14.56 -7.99
N TYR A 143 -3.20 15.48 -7.28
CA TYR A 143 -4.51 15.99 -7.66
C TYR A 143 -4.53 16.71 -9.01
N ALA A 144 -3.49 17.48 -9.32
CA ALA A 144 -3.33 18.11 -10.63
C ALA A 144 -3.18 17.08 -11.74
N SER A 145 -2.39 16.02 -11.51
CA SER A 145 -2.26 14.92 -12.48
C SER A 145 -3.56 14.13 -12.70
N LEU A 146 -4.46 14.15 -11.72
CA LEU A 146 -5.79 13.53 -11.78
C LEU A 146 -6.87 14.50 -12.30
N GLY A 147 -6.55 15.77 -12.55
CA GLY A 147 -7.51 16.79 -12.98
C GLY A 147 -8.49 17.26 -11.90
N ILE A 148 -8.16 17.03 -10.62
CA ILE A 148 -9.01 17.43 -9.47
C ILE A 148 -8.79 18.92 -9.12
N VAL A 149 -7.56 19.38 -9.24
CA VAL A 149 -7.16 20.79 -9.02
C VAL A 149 -6.31 21.24 -10.20
N SER A 150 -6.26 22.55 -10.46
CA SER A 150 -5.50 23.16 -11.57
C SER A 150 -4.27 23.91 -11.07
#